data_AF-A0A2D4PKW9-F1
#
_entry.id   AF-A0A2D4PKW9-F1
#
_cell.length_a   1.000
_cell.length_b   1.000
_cell.length_c   1.000
_cell.angle_alpha   90.00
_cell.angle_beta   90.00
_cell.angle_gamma   90.00
#
_symmetry.space_group_name_H-M   'P 1'
#
loop_
_entity.id
_entity.type
_entity.pdbx_description
1 polymer ?
#
loop_
_entity_poly.entity_id
_entity_poly.type
_entity_poly.pdbx_seq_one_letter_code
_entity_poly.pdbx_strand_id
1 'polypeptide(L)'
;AYVHRTATFRKSEALFISFQLSTQGFRVSAATLGRWIKATIKMAYESQKLSVPKDITAHSTRSAASSAAWATQASITDICKAAAWASPTPFIRHYKIDVFASSDASFGRRVLQQVCHE
;
A
#
# COMPACT_ATOMS: atom_id res chain seq x y z
N ALA A 1 -0.03 16.31 16.76
CA ALA A 1 1.32 16.72 16.31
C ALA A 1 1.33 17.52 14.99
N TYR A 2 0.79 17.03 13.86
CA TYR A 2 0.85 17.74 12.57
C TYR A 2 -0.05 18.99 12.48
N VAL A 3 -1.33 18.85 12.84
CA VAL A 3 -2.31 19.96 12.74
C VAL A 3 -1.83 21.18 13.55
N HIS A 4 -1.43 20.95 14.80
CA HIS A 4 -0.83 21.99 15.66
C HIS A 4 0.41 22.64 15.03
N ARG A 5 1.34 21.85 14.46
CA ARG A 5 2.55 22.36 13.80
C ARG A 5 2.27 23.22 12.57
N THR A 6 1.13 22.99 11.92
CA THR A 6 0.73 23.72 10.71
C THR A 6 -0.26 24.85 10.98
N ALA A 7 -0.68 25.04 12.24
CA ALA A 7 -1.78 25.92 12.62
C ALA A 7 -1.55 27.39 12.20
N THR A 8 -0.32 27.88 12.32
CA THR A 8 0.01 29.30 12.06
C THR A 8 -0.11 29.73 10.60
N PHE A 9 -0.08 28.79 9.66
CA PHE A 9 -0.14 29.07 8.22
C PHE A 9 -1.20 28.26 7.48
N ARG A 10 -2.03 27.49 8.18
CA ARG A 10 -3.11 26.69 7.59
C ARG A 10 -4.22 27.59 7.06
N LYS A 11 -4.67 27.29 5.84
CA LYS A 11 -5.74 28.02 5.12
C LYS A 11 -6.83 27.08 4.58
N SER A 12 -6.81 25.81 4.97
CA SER A 12 -7.73 24.79 4.49
C SER A 12 -8.04 23.76 5.58
N GLU A 13 -9.27 23.25 5.57
CA GLU A 13 -9.72 22.14 6.41
C GLU A 13 -9.17 20.77 5.98
N ALA A 14 -8.56 20.68 4.79
CA ALA A 14 -7.97 19.43 4.31
C ALA A 14 -6.82 18.99 5.23
N LEU A 15 -6.77 17.71 5.61
CA LEU A 15 -5.77 17.20 6.56
C LEU A 15 -4.35 17.60 6.15
N PHE A 16 -3.96 17.41 4.88
CA PHE A 16 -2.64 17.76 4.37
C PHE A 16 -2.66 19.08 3.59
N ILE A 17 -1.72 19.97 3.92
CA ILE A 17 -1.56 21.27 3.30
C ILE A 17 -0.16 21.44 2.70
N SER A 18 -0.05 22.33 1.71
CA SER A 18 1.22 22.68 1.08
C SER A 18 2.05 23.58 1.99
N PHE A 19 3.36 23.38 1.96
CA PHE A 19 4.37 24.21 2.62
C PHE A 19 5.19 25.01 1.60
N GLN A 20 4.89 24.91 0.30
CA GLN A 20 5.56 25.68 -0.75
C GLN A 20 5.07 27.13 -0.71
N LEU A 21 5.99 28.09 -0.79
CA LEU A 21 5.72 29.52 -0.56
C LEU A 21 4.46 30.05 -1.26
N SER A 22 4.31 29.78 -2.56
CA SER A 22 3.17 30.26 -3.36
C SER A 22 1.82 29.61 -3.03
N THR A 23 1.83 28.42 -2.41
CA THR A 23 0.62 27.64 -2.10
C THR A 23 0.52 27.32 -0.61
N GLN A 24 1.28 28.01 0.23
CA GLN A 24 1.41 27.68 1.64
C GLN A 24 0.06 27.78 2.34
N GLY A 25 -0.29 26.72 3.07
CA GLY A 25 -1.54 26.65 3.82
C GLY A 25 -2.72 26.02 3.08
N PHE A 26 -2.66 25.92 1.75
CA PHE A 26 -3.73 25.36 0.94
C PHE A 26 -3.65 23.84 0.83
N ARG A 27 -4.77 23.20 0.49
CA ARG A 27 -4.82 21.74 0.30
C ARG A 27 -3.83 21.27 -0.78
N VAL A 28 -3.19 20.13 -0.55
CA VAL A 28 -2.37 19.49 -1.59
C VAL A 28 -3.21 18.67 -2.57
N SER A 29 -2.69 18.50 -3.79
CA SER A 29 -3.29 17.62 -4.79
C SER A 29 -2.99 16.14 -4.52
N ALA A 30 -3.82 15.25 -5.07
CA ALA A 30 -3.59 13.80 -5.01
C ALA A 30 -2.24 13.39 -5.61
N ALA A 31 -1.81 14.07 -6.68
CA ALA A 31 -0.49 13.85 -7.29
C ALA A 31 0.67 14.17 -6.32
N THR A 32 0.54 15.22 -5.53
CA THR A 32 1.54 15.60 -4.52
C THR A 32 1.60 14.58 -3.40
N LEU A 33 0.44 14.17 -2.88
CA LEU A 33 0.35 13.09 -1.89
C LEU A 33 0.97 11.80 -2.42
N GLY A 34 0.70 11.44 -3.67
CA GLY A 34 1.29 10.27 -4.30
C GLY A 34 2.81 10.34 -4.41
N ARG A 35 3.39 11.52 -4.67
CA ARG A 35 4.85 11.71 -4.61
C ARG A 35 5.39 11.55 -3.19
N TRP A 36 4.72 12.12 -2.19
CA TRP A 36 5.14 11.98 -0.79
C TRP A 36 5.11 10.53 -0.33
N ILE A 37 4.04 9.78 -0.62
CA ILE A 37 3.94 8.34 -0.28
C ILE A 37 5.10 7.56 -0.89
N LYS A 38 5.37 7.74 -2.20
CA LYS A 38 6.50 7.07 -2.87
C LYS A 38 7.84 7.41 -2.23
N ALA A 39 8.07 8.69 -1.93
CA ALA A 39 9.30 9.15 -1.29
C ALA A 39 9.43 8.56 0.12
N THR A 40 8.35 8.53 0.91
CA THR A 40 8.35 7.95 2.26
C THR A 40 8.65 6.46 2.23
N ILE A 41 8.05 5.70 1.31
CA ILE A 41 8.36 4.27 1.16
C ILE A 41 9.84 4.10 0.81
N LYS A 42 10.33 4.82 -0.19
CA LYS A 42 11.75 4.77 -0.59
C LYS A 42 12.68 5.05 0.60
N MET A 43 12.44 6.14 1.33
CA MET A 43 13.23 6.50 2.52
C MET A 43 13.19 5.42 3.60
N ALA A 44 12.04 4.77 3.81
CA ALA A 44 11.92 3.70 4.81
C ALA A 44 12.76 2.47 4.44
N TYR A 45 12.79 2.07 3.16
CA TYR A 45 13.65 0.97 2.70
C TYR A 45 15.13 1.34 2.80
N GLU A 46 15.50 2.54 2.35
CA GLU A 46 16.88 3.03 2.41
C GLU A 46 17.39 3.11 3.86
N SER A 47 16.56 3.59 4.80
CA SER A 47 16.90 3.66 6.22
C SER A 47 17.19 2.30 6.86
N GLN A 48 16.58 1.24 6.31
CA GLN A 48 16.77 -0.14 6.73
C GLN A 48 17.85 -0.86 5.91
N LYS A 49 18.53 -0.16 5.00
CA LYS A 49 19.52 -0.73 4.06
C LYS A 49 18.95 -1.85 3.18
N LEU A 50 17.65 -1.79 2.87
CA LEU A 50 16.97 -2.73 1.99
C LEU A 50 16.90 -2.19 0.56
N SER A 51 16.81 -3.08 -0.42
CA SER A 51 16.58 -2.70 -1.81
C SER A 51 15.19 -2.09 -1.99
N VAL A 52 15.12 -0.92 -2.61
CA VAL A 52 13.86 -0.24 -2.87
C VAL A 52 13.10 -1.00 -3.97
N PRO A 53 11.82 -1.37 -3.76
CA PRO A 53 11.02 -2.00 -4.79
C PRO A 53 10.94 -1.16 -6.06
N LYS A 54 10.92 -1.83 -7.22
CA LYS A 54 10.63 -1.18 -8.50
C LYS A 54 9.15 -0.80 -8.56
N ASP A 55 8.83 0.25 -9.32
CA ASP A 55 7.45 0.63 -9.66
C ASP A 55 6.51 0.93 -8.47
N ILE A 56 7.05 1.51 -7.39
CA ILE A 56 6.23 1.96 -6.26
C ILE A 56 5.23 3.02 -6.75
N THR A 57 3.95 2.80 -6.47
CA THR A 57 2.88 3.76 -6.69
C THR A 57 2.19 4.08 -5.37
N ALA A 58 1.40 5.16 -5.32
CA ALA A 58 0.55 5.39 -4.16
C ALA A 58 -0.50 4.29 -3.97
N HIS A 59 -0.94 3.67 -5.08
CA HIS A 59 -1.94 2.61 -5.05
C HIS A 59 -1.37 1.29 -4.51
N SER A 60 -0.07 1.01 -4.70
CA SER A 60 0.54 -0.21 -4.15
C SER A 60 0.50 -0.26 -2.62
N THR A 61 0.46 0.89 -1.94
CA THR A 61 0.20 0.96 -0.49
C THR A 61 -1.15 0.36 -0.11
N ARG A 62 -2.20 0.65 -0.90
CA ARG A 62 -3.52 0.06 -0.69
C ARG A 62 -3.47 -1.45 -0.90
N SER A 63 -2.81 -1.90 -1.96
CA SER A 63 -2.62 -3.33 -2.25
C SER A 63 -1.98 -4.05 -1.07
N ALA A 64 -0.83 -3.57 -0.62
CA ALA A 64 -0.06 -4.16 0.47
C ALA A 64 -0.87 -4.19 1.78
N ALA A 65 -1.57 -3.10 2.12
CA ALA A 65 -2.39 -3.03 3.32
C ALA A 65 -3.54 -4.04 3.31
N SER A 66 -4.29 -4.16 2.20
CA SER A 66 -5.38 -5.12 2.11
C SER A 66 -4.91 -6.58 2.11
N SER A 67 -3.80 -6.89 1.43
CA SER A 67 -3.22 -8.22 1.46
C SER A 67 -2.69 -8.59 2.85
N ALA A 68 -2.06 -7.64 3.55
CA ALA A 68 -1.60 -7.84 4.91
C ALA A 68 -2.78 -8.09 5.88
N ALA A 69 -3.85 -7.31 5.78
CA ALA A 69 -5.05 -7.51 6.60
C ALA A 69 -5.66 -8.90 6.41
N TRP A 70 -5.72 -9.38 5.17
CA TRP A 70 -6.16 -10.74 4.87
C TRP A 70 -5.24 -11.81 5.44
N ALA A 71 -3.92 -11.63 5.31
CA ALA A 71 -2.92 -12.53 5.89
C ALA A 71 -3.01 -12.59 7.42
N THR A 72 -3.45 -11.51 8.07
CA THR A 72 -3.76 -11.47 9.51
C THR A 72 -5.20 -11.90 9.83
N GLN A 73 -5.87 -12.59 8.91
CA GLN A 73 -7.22 -13.16 9.09
C GLN A 73 -8.34 -12.14 9.35
N ALA A 74 -8.17 -10.88 8.92
CA ALA A 74 -9.28 -9.92 8.96
C ALA A 74 -10.41 -10.38 8.03
N SER A 75 -11.66 -10.15 8.45
CA SER A 75 -12.81 -10.56 7.65
C SER A 75 -12.85 -9.78 6.33
N ILE A 76 -13.31 -10.43 5.26
CA ILE A 76 -13.46 -9.78 3.95
C ILE A 76 -14.36 -8.54 4.03
N THR A 77 -15.38 -8.59 4.87
CA THR A 77 -16.32 -7.49 5.11
C THR A 77 -15.61 -6.29 5.72
N ASP A 78 -14.74 -6.49 6.71
CA ASP A 78 -14.01 -5.40 7.36
C ASP A 78 -12.95 -4.80 6.43
N ILE A 79 -12.27 -5.65 5.64
CA ILE A 79 -11.35 -5.20 4.60
C ILE A 79 -12.09 -4.33 3.58
N CYS A 80 -13.26 -4.75 3.10
CA CYS A 80 -14.04 -3.98 2.14
C CYS A 80 -14.53 -2.66 2.73
N LYS A 81 -15.01 -2.65 3.98
CA LYS A 81 -15.39 -1.43 4.69
C LYS A 81 -14.23 -0.45 4.81
N ALA A 82 -13.07 -0.92 5.27
CA ALA A 82 -11.87 -0.09 5.44
C ALA A 82 -11.33 0.44 4.10
N ALA A 83 -11.42 -0.35 3.05
CA ALA A 83 -11.01 0.06 1.70
C ALA A 83 -12.09 0.88 0.97
N ALA A 84 -13.30 1.04 1.51
CA ALA A 84 -14.44 1.63 0.81
C ALA A 84 -14.77 0.92 -0.52
N TRP A 85 -14.75 -0.42 -0.53
CA TRP A 85 -15.27 -1.23 -1.63
C TRP A 85 -16.72 -1.64 -1.37
N ALA A 86 -17.58 -1.41 -2.35
CA ALA A 86 -18.99 -1.81 -2.29
C ALA A 86 -19.21 -3.32 -2.36
N SER A 87 -18.24 -4.07 -2.88
CA SER A 87 -18.30 -5.53 -3.02
C SER A 87 -16.92 -6.14 -2.82
N PRO A 88 -16.83 -7.45 -2.51
CA PRO A 88 -15.55 -8.14 -2.34
C PRO A 88 -14.84 -8.42 -3.66
N THR A 89 -15.49 -8.26 -4.82
CA THR A 89 -14.95 -8.62 -6.14
C THR A 89 -13.59 -7.95 -6.44
N PRO A 90 -13.39 -6.64 -6.21
CA PRO A 90 -12.09 -6.00 -6.43
C PRO A 90 -11.01 -6.59 -5.50
N PHE A 91 -11.37 -6.88 -4.24
CA PHE A 91 -10.45 -7.53 -3.31
C PHE A 91 -10.00 -8.90 -3.83
N ILE A 92 -10.98 -9.76 -4.12
CA ILE A 92 -10.75 -11.15 -4.52
C ILE A 92 -9.92 -11.23 -5.80
N ARG A 93 -10.19 -10.37 -6.78
CA ARG A 93 -9.49 -10.39 -8.08
C ARG A 93 -8.05 -9.91 -8.01
N HIS A 94 -7.75 -8.93 -7.17
CA HIS A 94 -6.48 -8.20 -7.26
C HIS A 94 -5.58 -8.33 -6.03
N TYR A 95 -6.12 -8.76 -4.88
CA TYR A 95 -5.41 -8.67 -3.60
C TYR A 95 -5.55 -9.89 -2.69
N LYS A 96 -6.47 -10.82 -2.99
CA LYS A 96 -6.54 -12.14 -2.35
C LYS A 96 -5.34 -12.98 -2.83
N ILE A 97 -4.19 -12.69 -2.25
CA ILE A 97 -3.00 -13.52 -2.41
C ILE A 97 -3.25 -14.75 -1.55
N ASP A 98 -3.31 -15.90 -2.21
CA ASP A 98 -3.36 -17.18 -1.52
C ASP A 98 -1.94 -17.52 -1.05
N VAL A 99 -1.53 -16.89 0.04
CA VAL A 99 -0.16 -16.99 0.61
C VAL A 99 0.18 -18.46 0.92
N PHE A 100 -0.84 -19.28 1.20
CA PHE A 100 -0.70 -20.71 1.50
C PHE A 100 -0.80 -21.62 0.27
N ALA A 101 -1.45 -21.21 -0.83
CA ALA A 101 -1.43 -22.00 -2.06
C ALA A 101 -0.01 -22.19 -2.63
N SER A 102 0.90 -21.25 -2.39
CA SER A 102 2.30 -21.39 -2.81
C SER A 102 3.08 -22.41 -1.99
N SER A 103 2.77 -22.63 -0.70
CA SER A 103 3.40 -23.68 0.10
C SER A 103 2.91 -25.07 -0.31
N ASP A 104 1.62 -25.24 -0.58
CA ASP A 104 1.06 -26.53 -1.03
C ASP A 104 1.53 -26.89 -2.45
N ALA A 105 1.66 -25.89 -3.34
CA ALA A 105 2.19 -26.10 -4.68
C ALA A 105 3.72 -26.39 -4.70
N SER A 106 4.43 -26.24 -3.58
CA SER A 106 5.86 -26.55 -3.52
C SER A 106 6.15 -28.05 -3.68
N PHE A 107 5.26 -28.91 -3.17
CA PHE A 107 5.31 -30.35 -3.37
C PHE A 107 5.09 -30.69 -4.86
N GLY A 108 4.01 -30.18 -5.45
CA GLY A 108 3.70 -30.40 -6.86
C GLY A 108 4.81 -29.93 -7.81
N ARG A 109 5.44 -28.78 -7.54
CA ARG A 109 6.58 -28.29 -8.34
C ARG A 109 7.81 -29.20 -8.27
N ARG A 110 8.12 -29.79 -7.11
CA ARG A 110 9.25 -30.74 -6.98
C ARG A 110 8.99 -32.05 -7.71
N VAL A 111 7.75 -32.56 -7.64
CA VAL A 111 7.36 -33.77 -8.38
C VAL A 111 7.49 -33.54 -9.89
N LEU A 112 7.02 -32.41 -10.40
CA LEU A 112 7.13 -32.08 -11.83
C LEU A 112 8.59 -31.86 -12.27
N GLN A 113 9.42 -31.26 -11.43
CA GLN A 113 10.85 -31.10 -11.72
C GLN A 113 11.60 -32.43 -11.80
N GLN A 114 11.23 -33.42 -10.98
CA GLN A 114 11.83 -34.75 -11.02
C GLN A 114 11.47 -35.50 -12.32
N VAL A 115 10.23 -35.36 -12.80
CA VAL A 115 9.74 -36.08 -14.00
C VAL A 115 10.30 -35.52 -15.31
N CYS A 116 10.71 -34.24 -15.35
CA CYS A 116 11.29 -33.62 -16.55
C CYS A 116 12.81 -33.81 -16.69
N HIS A 117 13.46 -34.54 -15.77
CA HIS A 117 14.90 -34.82 -15.78
C HIS A 117 15.26 -36.29 -16.06
N GLU A 118 14.29 -37.11 -16.51
CA GLU A 118 14.50 -38.44 -17.12
C GLU A 118 14.24 -38.38 -18.63
#